data_AF-A0A2E8T6L7-F1
#
_entry.id   AF-A0A2E8T6L7-F1
#
_cell.length_a   1.000
_cell.length_b   1.000
_cell.length_c   1.000
_cell.angle_alpha   90.00
_cell.angle_beta   90.00
_cell.angle_gamma   90.00
#
_symmetry.space_group_name_H-M   'P 1'
#
loop_
_entity.id
_entity.type
_entity.pdbx_description
1 polymer ?
#
loop_
_entity_poly.entity_id
_entity_poly.type
_entity_poly.pdbx_seq_one_letter_code
_entity_poly.pdbx_strand_id
1 'polypeptide(L)'
;MTLCTRRFFLIGSSAGLASATLTRFISFYENNGEPIIETPQVTENTLYICADQEFQIGLNRHPLKIDPPNGSLIDYLVKNRGEKYPNNPEDFEYYDMEYGYSHTDLGGSVPYDLWIDDAARTGPSADAYTFLQPLNIGVDTHTDGKTYNGLEFYDGPVMGSDYLGVHAVDGPSISLLQHRLNLLGANVLIKLV
;
A
#
# COMPACT_ATOMS: atom_id res chain seq x y z
N MET A 1 16.21 -10.56 -26.91
CA MET A 1 16.49 -9.12 -27.06
C MET A 1 15.17 -8.49 -27.49
N THR A 2 14.37 -8.05 -26.52
CA THR A 2 12.94 -7.80 -26.75
C THR A 2 12.59 -6.40 -26.25
N LEU A 3 12.35 -5.53 -27.24
CA LEU A 3 11.72 -4.21 -27.25
C LEU A 3 11.23 -3.63 -25.90
N CYS A 4 12.06 -2.77 -25.32
CA CYS A 4 11.67 -1.81 -24.27
C CYS A 4 10.76 -0.75 -24.91
N THR A 5 9.45 -0.84 -24.68
CA THR A 5 8.47 0.06 -25.32
C THR A 5 8.35 1.34 -24.50
N ARG A 6 8.95 2.42 -25.04
CA ARG A 6 8.87 3.81 -24.59
C ARG A 6 7.45 4.24 -24.17
N ARG A 7 7.26 4.57 -22.89
CA ARG A 7 6.20 5.47 -22.41
C ARG A 7 6.69 6.30 -21.21
N PHE A 8 7.49 7.32 -21.48
CA PHE A 8 7.74 8.43 -20.55
C PHE A 8 7.04 9.66 -21.13
N PHE A 9 5.88 10.03 -20.58
CA PHE A 9 5.12 11.19 -21.04
C PHE A 9 5.33 12.41 -20.11
N LEU A 10 5.28 13.59 -20.71
CA LEU A 10 5.97 14.82 -20.30
C LEU A 10 5.47 15.50 -19.01
N ILE A 11 6.45 16.13 -18.37
CA ILE A 11 6.43 16.91 -17.14
C ILE A 11 5.78 18.28 -17.37
N GLY A 12 4.80 18.65 -16.53
CA GLY A 12 4.20 19.99 -16.48
C GLY A 12 5.13 21.03 -15.83
N SER A 13 5.38 22.12 -16.56
CA SER A 13 5.62 23.54 -16.18
C SER A 13 6.59 23.95 -15.05
N SER A 14 7.21 23.04 -14.31
CA SER A 14 8.41 23.30 -13.46
C SER A 14 9.62 22.47 -13.91
N ALA A 15 9.61 22.09 -15.20
CA ALA A 15 10.18 20.88 -15.79
C ALA A 15 11.69 20.88 -16.14
N GLY A 16 12.49 21.84 -15.68
CA GLY A 16 13.92 21.91 -16.06
C GLY A 16 14.80 20.88 -15.33
N LEU A 17 14.54 20.64 -14.04
CA LEU A 17 15.36 19.78 -13.18
C LEU A 17 14.81 18.35 -13.06
N ALA A 18 13.48 18.18 -13.15
CA ALA A 18 12.83 16.89 -13.04
C ALA A 18 13.24 15.91 -14.17
N SER A 19 13.54 16.42 -15.37
CA SER A 19 13.97 15.55 -16.49
C SER A 19 15.37 14.97 -16.30
N ALA A 20 16.35 15.75 -15.82
CA ALA A 20 17.71 15.23 -15.62
C ALA A 20 17.77 14.21 -14.47
N THR A 21 17.05 14.49 -13.37
CA THR A 21 16.92 13.57 -12.24
C THR A 21 16.24 12.26 -12.66
N LEU A 22 15.12 12.35 -13.40
CA LEU A 22 14.43 11.16 -13.91
C LEU A 22 15.33 10.36 -14.88
N THR A 23 16.01 11.01 -15.81
CA THR A 23 16.97 10.35 -16.71
C THR A 23 18.07 9.66 -15.93
N ARG A 24 18.62 10.28 -14.88
CA ARG A 24 19.60 9.65 -13.99
C ARG A 24 19.05 8.37 -13.35
N PHE A 25 17.82 8.40 -12.84
CA PHE A 25 17.20 7.23 -12.20
C PHE A 25 16.92 6.11 -13.21
N ILE A 26 16.38 6.43 -14.39
CA ILE A 26 16.16 5.47 -15.46
C ILE A 26 17.48 4.83 -15.89
N SER A 27 18.48 5.64 -16.23
CA SER A 27 19.78 5.12 -16.68
C SER A 27 20.49 4.30 -15.60
N PHE A 28 20.35 4.66 -14.32
CA PHE A 28 20.90 3.83 -13.25
C PHE A 28 20.18 2.49 -13.17
N TYR A 29 18.84 2.49 -13.21
CA TYR A 29 18.04 1.27 -13.17
C TYR A 29 18.34 0.35 -14.36
N GLU A 30 18.45 0.90 -15.58
CA GLU A 30 18.80 0.13 -16.78
C GLU A 30 20.18 -0.54 -16.69
N ASN A 31 21.13 0.08 -16.00
CA ASN A 31 22.49 -0.44 -15.87
C ASN A 31 22.70 -1.40 -14.68
N ASN A 32 21.93 -1.22 -13.60
CA ASN A 32 22.14 -1.93 -12.33
C ASN A 32 21.01 -2.90 -11.99
N GLY A 33 19.83 -2.74 -12.57
CA GLY A 33 18.63 -3.54 -12.27
C GLY A 33 17.93 -3.17 -10.96
N GLU A 34 18.39 -2.15 -10.25
CA GLU A 34 17.89 -1.74 -8.94
C GLU A 34 17.66 -0.23 -8.86
N PRO A 35 16.65 0.23 -8.08
CA PRO A 35 16.38 1.65 -7.89
C PRO A 35 17.42 2.33 -6.99
N ILE A 36 17.59 3.65 -7.16
CA ILE A 36 18.43 4.46 -6.28
C ILE A 36 17.62 4.84 -5.04
N ILE A 37 18.07 4.40 -3.87
CA ILE A 37 17.52 4.82 -2.58
C ILE A 37 18.47 5.83 -1.94
N GLU A 38 18.11 7.10 -2.01
CA GLU A 38 18.83 8.18 -1.32
C GLU A 38 18.42 8.19 0.17
N THR A 39 19.19 7.53 1.03
CA THR A 39 18.89 7.41 2.47
C THR A 39 18.75 8.78 3.14
N PRO A 40 17.66 9.07 3.87
CA PRO A 40 17.50 10.32 4.60
C PRO A 40 18.44 10.37 5.82
N GLN A 41 18.80 11.57 6.28
CA GLN A 41 19.66 11.73 7.46
C GLN A 41 18.98 11.25 8.76
N VAL A 42 17.66 11.41 8.84
CA VAL A 42 16.82 10.95 9.94
C VAL A 42 15.69 10.12 9.35
N THR A 43 15.35 9.01 10.01
CA THR A 43 14.27 8.11 9.59
C THR A 43 13.24 8.00 10.71
N GLU A 44 12.04 8.48 10.46
CA GLU A 44 10.87 8.37 11.33
C GLU A 44 9.90 7.29 10.84
N ASN A 45 9.76 7.16 9.52
CA ASN A 45 8.91 6.15 8.89
C ASN A 45 9.69 5.36 7.84
N THR A 46 9.24 4.14 7.58
CA THR A 46 9.77 3.29 6.51
C THR A 46 8.64 2.86 5.57
N LEU A 47 8.82 3.05 4.26
CA LEU A 47 7.95 2.46 3.24
C LEU A 47 8.57 1.17 2.73
N TYR A 48 7.85 0.08 2.90
CA TYR A 48 8.22 -1.25 2.41
C TYR A 48 7.58 -1.46 1.04
N ILE A 49 8.37 -1.81 0.02
CA ILE A 49 7.90 -1.99 -1.36
C ILE A 49 8.22 -3.40 -1.84
N CYS A 50 7.19 -4.15 -2.23
CA CYS A 50 7.32 -5.52 -2.76
C CYS A 50 7.55 -5.49 -4.28
N ALA A 51 8.81 -5.55 -4.70
CA ALA A 51 9.17 -5.43 -6.12
C ALA A 51 8.66 -6.60 -7.00
N ASP A 52 8.38 -7.76 -6.39
CA ASP A 52 7.86 -8.95 -7.04
C ASP A 52 6.32 -9.00 -7.12
N GLN A 53 5.65 -8.04 -6.47
CA GLN A 53 4.19 -7.99 -6.34
C GLN A 53 3.71 -6.58 -6.69
N GLU A 54 3.91 -6.22 -7.97
CA GLU A 54 3.45 -4.96 -8.57
C GLU A 54 3.94 -3.70 -7.84
N PHE A 55 5.06 -3.79 -7.11
CA PHE A 55 5.58 -2.71 -6.27
C PHE A 55 4.56 -2.16 -5.27
N GLN A 56 3.74 -3.05 -4.70
CA GLN A 56 2.82 -2.69 -3.62
C GLN A 56 3.59 -2.08 -2.44
N ILE A 57 3.06 -0.99 -1.89
CA ILE A 57 3.68 -0.23 -0.81
C ILE A 57 2.96 -0.49 0.51
N GLY A 58 3.72 -0.65 1.60
CA GLY A 58 3.25 -0.74 2.97
C GLY A 58 3.98 0.24 3.90
N LEU A 59 3.25 0.92 4.79
CA LEU A 59 3.83 1.84 5.76
C LEU A 59 4.25 1.10 7.03
N ASN A 60 5.52 1.27 7.42
CA ASN A 60 6.18 0.75 8.61
C ASN A 60 6.15 -0.79 8.78
N ARG A 61 5.51 -1.51 7.86
CA ARG A 61 5.29 -2.95 7.86
C ARG A 61 5.25 -3.47 6.42
N HIS A 62 5.53 -4.75 6.24
CA HIS A 62 5.45 -5.43 4.94
C HIS A 62 4.00 -5.40 4.42
N PRO A 63 3.75 -5.01 3.17
CA PRO A 63 2.38 -4.85 2.66
C PRO A 63 1.62 -6.17 2.52
N LEU A 64 2.33 -7.28 2.27
CA LEU A 64 1.72 -8.59 2.02
C LEU A 64 1.83 -9.61 3.16
N LYS A 65 2.66 -9.35 4.18
CA LYS A 65 2.88 -10.28 5.31
C LYS A 65 2.16 -9.71 6.52
N ILE A 66 0.84 -9.80 6.49
CA ILE A 66 -0.04 -9.27 7.53
C ILE A 66 -0.62 -10.45 8.31
N ASP A 67 -0.06 -10.72 9.48
CA ASP A 67 -0.57 -11.78 10.35
C ASP A 67 -1.90 -11.35 11.01
N PRO A 68 -2.88 -12.27 11.15
CA PRO A 68 -4.09 -12.00 11.92
C PRO A 68 -3.75 -11.58 13.35
N PRO A 69 -4.59 -10.73 13.97
CA PRO A 69 -4.38 -10.38 15.36
C PRO A 69 -4.51 -11.63 16.24
N ASN A 70 -3.67 -11.68 17.27
CA ASN A 70 -3.80 -12.69 18.32
C ASN A 70 -5.10 -12.45 19.10
N GLY A 71 -5.89 -13.50 19.30
CA GLY A 71 -7.14 -13.43 20.08
C GLY A 71 -8.19 -14.40 19.56
N SER A 72 -9.33 -14.40 20.25
CA SER A 72 -10.50 -15.14 19.78
C SER A 72 -11.20 -14.36 18.65
N LEU A 73 -11.89 -15.08 17.76
CA LEU A 73 -12.70 -14.52 16.70
C LEU A 73 -13.79 -13.59 17.27
N ILE A 74 -14.43 -13.95 18.39
CA ILE A 74 -15.45 -13.09 18.99
C ILE A 74 -14.87 -11.78 19.51
N ASP A 75 -13.71 -11.79 20.17
CA ASP A 75 -13.07 -10.57 20.64
C ASP A 75 -12.72 -9.64 19.47
N TYR A 76 -12.27 -10.23 18.36
CA TYR A 76 -11.99 -9.52 17.12
C TYR A 76 -13.24 -8.86 16.55
N LEU A 77 -14.33 -9.62 16.35
CA LEU A 77 -15.58 -9.10 15.79
C LEU A 77 -16.17 -7.98 16.65
N VAL A 78 -16.17 -8.14 17.97
CA VAL A 78 -16.66 -7.10 18.90
C VAL A 78 -15.81 -5.83 18.81
N LYS A 79 -14.48 -5.97 18.84
CA LYS A 79 -13.57 -4.82 18.88
C LYS A 79 -13.46 -4.10 17.53
N ASN A 80 -13.36 -4.85 16.44
CA ASN A 80 -13.01 -4.32 15.13
C ASN A 80 -14.24 -4.05 14.25
N ARG A 81 -15.33 -4.82 14.43
CA ARG A 81 -16.58 -4.66 13.67
C ARG A 81 -17.72 -4.07 14.51
N GLY A 82 -17.53 -3.92 15.82
CA GLY A 82 -18.55 -3.33 16.71
C GLY A 82 -19.69 -4.29 17.06
N GLU A 83 -19.48 -5.59 16.85
CA GLU A 83 -20.45 -6.63 17.18
C GLU A 83 -20.65 -6.77 18.71
N LYS A 84 -21.65 -7.55 19.13
CA LYS A 84 -21.96 -7.76 20.55
C LYS A 84 -21.63 -9.18 20.98
N TYR A 85 -20.96 -9.35 22.12
CA TYR A 85 -20.75 -10.67 22.70
C TYR A 85 -22.08 -11.46 22.80
N PRO A 86 -22.13 -12.70 22.31
CA PRO A 86 -23.33 -13.53 22.40
C PRO A 86 -23.55 -13.99 23.84
N ASN A 87 -24.78 -13.77 24.35
CA ASN A 87 -25.17 -14.14 25.71
C ASN A 87 -26.28 -15.20 25.75
N ASN A 88 -26.96 -15.42 24.62
CA ASN A 88 -28.08 -16.36 24.51
C ASN A 88 -28.02 -17.11 23.16
N PRO A 89 -28.80 -18.21 22.98
CA PRO A 89 -28.79 -18.98 21.74
C PRO A 89 -29.14 -18.19 20.46
N GLU A 90 -30.03 -17.20 20.53
CA GLU A 90 -30.39 -16.36 19.37
C GLU A 90 -29.20 -15.49 18.95
N ASP A 91 -28.41 -14.99 19.90
CA ASP A 91 -27.19 -14.24 19.60
C ASP A 91 -26.16 -15.13 18.86
N PHE A 92 -26.08 -16.42 19.19
CA PHE A 92 -25.21 -17.36 18.48
C PHE A 92 -25.73 -17.68 17.07
N GLU A 93 -27.06 -17.78 16.89
CA GLU A 93 -27.68 -17.98 15.58
C GLU A 93 -27.41 -16.81 14.63
N TYR A 94 -27.36 -15.57 15.15
CA TYR A 94 -26.94 -14.40 14.36
C TYR A 94 -25.55 -14.58 13.75
N TYR A 95 -24.56 -15.05 14.52
CA TYR A 95 -23.20 -15.24 14.00
C TYR A 95 -23.10 -16.34 12.94
N ASP A 96 -23.88 -17.41 13.09
CA ASP A 96 -23.96 -18.47 12.08
C ASP A 96 -24.62 -17.95 10.79
N MET A 97 -25.70 -17.18 10.91
CA MET A 97 -26.41 -16.64 9.74
C MET A 97 -25.64 -15.52 9.03
N GLU A 98 -25.05 -14.58 9.77
CA GLU A 98 -24.40 -13.39 9.22
C GLU A 98 -22.98 -13.70 8.72
N TYR A 99 -22.24 -14.54 9.46
CA TYR A 99 -20.83 -14.81 9.18
C TYR A 99 -20.52 -16.26 8.82
N GLY A 100 -21.46 -17.19 9.02
CA GLY A 100 -21.19 -18.62 8.85
C GLY A 100 -20.32 -19.21 9.97
N TYR A 101 -20.27 -18.57 11.15
CA TYR A 101 -19.45 -19.02 12.27
C TYR A 101 -20.32 -19.63 13.37
N SER A 102 -20.05 -20.90 13.66
CA SER A 102 -20.69 -21.60 14.77
C SER A 102 -20.15 -21.13 16.12
N HIS A 103 -20.85 -21.49 17.21
CA HIS A 103 -20.39 -21.20 18.56
C HIS A 103 -18.94 -21.67 18.83
N THR A 104 -18.53 -22.82 18.29
CA THR A 104 -17.15 -23.31 18.46
C THR A 104 -16.12 -22.47 17.72
N ASP A 105 -16.48 -21.90 16.57
CA ASP A 105 -15.58 -21.09 15.75
C ASP A 105 -15.29 -19.74 16.42
N LEU A 106 -16.28 -19.16 17.10
CA LEU A 106 -16.17 -17.88 17.81
C LEU A 106 -15.08 -17.88 18.88
N GLY A 107 -14.82 -19.01 19.52
CA GLY A 107 -13.72 -19.18 20.49
C GLY A 107 -12.36 -19.46 19.85
N GLY A 108 -12.31 -19.70 18.54
CA GLY A 108 -11.10 -19.99 17.77
C GLY A 108 -10.33 -18.73 17.36
N SER A 109 -9.23 -18.93 16.63
CA SER A 109 -8.46 -17.83 16.05
C SER A 109 -9.21 -17.11 14.94
N VAL A 110 -8.90 -15.83 14.73
CA VAL A 110 -9.44 -15.05 13.60
C VAL A 110 -9.08 -15.73 12.27
N PRO A 111 -10.08 -16.07 11.43
CA PRO A 111 -9.84 -16.63 10.11
C PRO A 111 -9.04 -15.66 9.24
N TYR A 112 -8.07 -16.20 8.49
CA TYR A 112 -7.17 -15.39 7.67
C TYR A 112 -7.91 -14.60 6.59
N ASP A 113 -8.92 -15.21 5.94
CA ASP A 113 -9.68 -14.54 4.88
C ASP A 113 -10.46 -13.34 5.41
N LEU A 114 -11.14 -13.49 6.55
CA LEU A 114 -11.82 -12.40 7.25
C LEU A 114 -10.85 -11.26 7.59
N TRP A 115 -9.66 -11.62 8.08
CA TRP A 115 -8.63 -10.66 8.44
C TRP A 115 -8.09 -9.90 7.23
N ILE A 116 -7.81 -10.59 6.12
CA ILE A 116 -7.29 -9.96 4.91
C ILE A 116 -8.29 -8.99 4.31
N ASP A 117 -9.57 -9.33 4.31
CA ASP A 117 -10.63 -8.43 3.85
C ASP A 117 -10.69 -7.15 4.69
N ASP A 118 -10.65 -7.27 6.02
CA ASP A 118 -10.62 -6.09 6.91
C ASP A 118 -9.31 -5.29 6.79
N ALA A 119 -8.18 -5.98 6.61
CA ALA A 119 -6.88 -5.38 6.42
C ALA A 119 -6.75 -4.66 5.07
N ALA A 120 -7.63 -4.94 4.10
CA ALA A 120 -7.63 -4.28 2.80
C ALA A 120 -7.80 -2.74 2.91
N ARG A 121 -8.53 -2.26 3.94
CA ARG A 121 -8.73 -0.82 4.23
C ARG A 121 -8.03 -0.31 5.49
N THR A 122 -7.44 -1.18 6.30
CA THR A 122 -6.85 -0.81 7.60
C THR A 122 -5.40 -1.30 7.77
N GLY A 123 -4.87 -2.00 6.78
CA GLY A 123 -3.53 -2.57 6.78
C GLY A 123 -2.44 -1.59 6.31
N PRO A 124 -1.19 -2.08 6.22
CA PRO A 124 -0.03 -1.26 5.87
C PRO A 124 -0.15 -0.53 4.53
N SER A 125 -0.86 -1.12 3.56
CA SER A 125 -1.10 -0.47 2.25
C SER A 125 -2.10 0.68 2.34
N ALA A 126 -3.17 0.53 3.13
CA ALA A 126 -4.11 1.61 3.42
C ALA A 126 -3.44 2.75 4.22
N ASP A 127 -2.58 2.39 5.17
CA ASP A 127 -1.74 3.35 5.91
C ASP A 127 -0.83 4.13 4.95
N ALA A 128 -0.18 3.45 4.00
CA ALA A 128 0.66 4.07 2.98
C ALA A 128 -0.15 5.01 2.07
N TYR A 129 -1.36 4.61 1.66
CA TYR A 129 -2.28 5.47 0.90
C TYR A 129 -2.55 6.77 1.64
N THR A 130 -3.02 6.66 2.88
CA THR A 130 -3.39 7.81 3.72
C THR A 130 -2.19 8.71 4.00
N PHE A 131 -1.00 8.14 4.13
CA PHE A 131 0.24 8.87 4.35
C PHE A 131 0.72 9.61 3.09
N LEU A 132 0.70 8.97 1.93
CA LEU A 132 1.27 9.51 0.69
C LEU A 132 0.32 10.46 -0.04
N GLN A 133 -0.99 10.26 0.05
CA GLN A 133 -2.01 11.08 -0.61
C GLN A 133 -1.89 12.58 -0.29
N PRO A 134 -1.83 13.04 0.98
CA PRO A 134 -1.76 14.47 1.30
C PRO A 134 -0.42 15.11 0.94
N LEU A 135 0.65 14.32 0.79
CA LEU A 135 1.96 14.83 0.40
C LEU A 135 2.00 15.32 -1.05
N ASN A 136 0.97 15.00 -1.85
CA ASN A 136 0.82 15.36 -3.25
C ASN A 136 2.16 15.22 -3.99
N ILE A 137 2.73 14.02 -3.90
CA ILE A 137 4.05 13.70 -4.46
C ILE A 137 4.01 13.77 -6.00
N GLY A 138 2.85 14.00 -6.62
CA GLY A 138 2.58 14.13 -8.05
C GLY A 138 2.28 15.54 -8.59
N VAL A 139 2.50 15.71 -9.89
CA VAL A 139 1.66 16.57 -10.75
C VAL A 139 0.73 15.64 -11.50
N ASP A 140 -0.54 16.01 -11.64
CA ASP A 140 -1.58 15.20 -12.29
C ASP A 140 -1.22 15.01 -13.78
N THR A 141 -0.81 13.81 -14.20
CA THR A 141 -0.33 13.53 -15.57
C THR A 141 -1.29 12.73 -16.44
N HIS A 142 -2.44 12.30 -15.91
CA HIS A 142 -3.45 11.57 -16.68
C HIS A 142 -4.87 12.11 -16.48
N THR A 143 -5.65 12.06 -17.56
CA THR A 143 -7.06 12.46 -17.64
C THR A 143 -8.03 11.61 -16.79
N ASP A 144 -7.53 10.60 -16.06
CA ASP A 144 -8.28 9.69 -15.18
C ASP A 144 -8.01 9.90 -13.67
N GLY A 145 -7.04 10.75 -13.30
CA GLY A 145 -6.83 11.24 -11.92
C GLY A 145 -6.24 10.24 -10.91
N LYS A 146 -5.65 9.12 -11.36
CA LYS A 146 -5.19 8.02 -10.46
C LYS A 146 -3.69 7.72 -10.46
N THR A 147 -2.90 8.32 -11.35
CA THR A 147 -1.44 8.10 -11.42
C THR A 147 -0.68 9.41 -11.25
N TYR A 148 0.19 9.45 -10.23
CA TYR A 148 0.90 10.65 -9.77
C TYR A 148 2.41 10.37 -9.69
N ASN A 149 3.21 10.95 -10.58
CA ASN A 149 4.68 10.82 -10.58
C ASN A 149 5.19 9.37 -10.43
N GLY A 150 4.58 8.42 -11.15
CA GLY A 150 4.97 7.01 -11.11
C GLY A 150 4.41 6.23 -9.91
N LEU A 151 3.44 6.79 -9.18
CA LEU A 151 2.64 6.08 -8.19
C LEU A 151 1.19 5.93 -8.66
N GLU A 152 0.60 4.79 -8.38
CA GLU A 152 -0.80 4.47 -8.65
C GLU A 152 -1.55 4.33 -7.33
N PHE A 153 -2.61 5.12 -7.17
CA PHE A 153 -3.44 5.13 -5.98
C PHE A 153 -4.72 4.33 -6.24
N TYR A 154 -4.92 3.28 -5.45
CA TYR A 154 -6.04 2.37 -5.54
C TYR A 154 -6.99 2.60 -4.37
N ASP A 155 -8.27 2.81 -4.68
CA ASP A 155 -9.39 2.77 -3.72
C ASP A 155 -10.53 2.01 -4.40
N GLY A 156 -10.69 0.74 -4.01
CA GLY A 156 -11.74 -0.16 -4.48
C GLY A 156 -11.95 -0.15 -6.00
N PRO A 157 -10.93 -0.49 -6.81
CA PRO A 157 -11.00 -0.30 -8.26
C PRO A 157 -12.06 -1.16 -8.96
N VAL A 158 -12.60 -2.20 -8.30
CA VAL A 158 -13.57 -3.16 -8.86
C VAL A 158 -14.57 -3.61 -7.78
N MET A 159 -15.80 -3.94 -8.18
CA MET A 159 -16.79 -4.57 -7.30
C MET A 159 -16.22 -5.85 -6.66
N GLY A 160 -16.34 -5.96 -5.33
CA GLY A 160 -15.82 -7.08 -4.55
C GLY A 160 -14.36 -6.94 -4.12
N SER A 161 -13.71 -5.80 -4.38
CA SER A 161 -12.41 -5.48 -3.79
C SER A 161 -12.52 -4.19 -2.97
N ASP A 162 -12.25 -4.31 -1.67
CA ASP A 162 -12.11 -3.17 -0.77
C ASP A 162 -10.66 -2.72 -0.62
N TYR A 163 -9.80 -3.08 -1.57
CA TYR A 163 -8.40 -2.74 -1.52
C TYR A 163 -8.16 -1.22 -1.56
N LEU A 164 -7.45 -0.73 -0.54
CA LEU A 164 -6.95 0.63 -0.45
C LEU A 164 -5.42 0.58 -0.36
N GLY A 165 -4.73 1.18 -1.33
CA GLY A 165 -3.28 1.07 -1.38
C GLY A 165 -2.59 1.89 -2.46
N VAL A 166 -1.26 1.93 -2.40
CA VAL A 166 -0.42 2.64 -3.36
C VAL A 166 0.61 1.69 -3.91
N HIS A 167 0.82 1.74 -5.22
CA HIS A 167 1.82 0.95 -5.92
C HIS A 167 2.77 1.91 -6.64
N ALA A 168 4.04 1.53 -6.78
CA ALA A 168 4.92 2.20 -7.73
C ALA A 168 4.75 1.57 -9.13
N VAL A 169 4.82 2.38 -10.18
CA VAL A 169 4.68 1.87 -11.55
C VAL A 169 5.89 1.02 -11.94
N ASP A 170 7.08 1.42 -11.49
CA ASP A 170 8.34 0.75 -11.80
C ASP A 170 9.46 1.11 -10.80
N GLY A 171 10.63 0.50 -10.96
CA GLY A 171 11.82 0.79 -10.16
C GLY A 171 12.26 2.27 -10.22
N PRO A 172 12.35 2.93 -11.39
CA PRO A 172 12.61 4.37 -11.45
C PRO A 172 11.65 5.22 -10.62
N SER A 173 10.36 4.85 -10.57
CA SER A 173 9.34 5.53 -9.77
C SER A 173 9.63 5.44 -8.26
N ILE A 174 10.21 4.33 -7.79
CA ILE A 174 10.68 4.19 -6.40
C ILE A 174 11.80 5.19 -6.10
N SER A 175 12.75 5.36 -7.02
CA SER A 175 13.85 6.32 -6.87
C SER A 175 13.33 7.76 -6.81
N LEU A 176 12.35 8.07 -7.66
CA LEU A 176 11.68 9.36 -7.69
C LEU A 176 10.90 9.63 -6.39
N LEU A 177 10.23 8.62 -5.85
CA LEU A 177 9.53 8.70 -4.57
C LEU A 177 10.51 9.03 -3.43
N GLN A 178 11.61 8.29 -3.29
CA GLN A 178 12.61 8.56 -2.24
C GLN A 178 13.17 9.98 -2.37
N HIS A 179 13.52 10.39 -3.60
CA HIS A 179 14.04 11.73 -3.86
C HIS A 179 13.04 12.82 -3.45
N ARG A 180 11.75 12.63 -3.78
CA ARG A 180 10.70 13.59 -3.42
C ARG A 180 10.43 13.64 -1.92
N LEU A 181 10.43 12.49 -1.24
CA LEU A 181 10.30 12.42 0.22
C LEU A 181 11.45 13.16 0.92
N ASN A 182 12.68 13.04 0.40
CA ASN A 182 13.83 13.79 0.90
C ASN A 182 13.69 15.30 0.69
N LEU A 183 13.24 15.73 -0.50
CA LEU A 183 13.00 17.15 -0.79
C LEU A 183 11.92 17.76 0.11
N LEU A 184 10.93 16.96 0.52
CA LEU A 184 9.87 17.38 1.44
C LEU A 184 10.32 17.33 2.92
N GLY A 185 11.51 16.79 3.22
CA GLY A 185 11.97 16.60 4.60
C GLY A 185 11.10 15.63 5.39
N ALA A 186 10.48 14.65 4.73
CA ALA A 186 9.49 13.76 5.34
C ALA A 186 10.11 12.69 6.27
N ASN A 187 11.44 12.61 6.36
CA ASN A 187 12.18 11.63 7.17
C ASN A 187 11.72 10.18 6.92
N VAL A 188 11.51 9.83 5.65
CA VAL A 188 11.04 8.50 5.23
C VAL A 188 12.12 7.75 4.47
N LEU A 189 12.36 6.50 4.88
CA LEU A 189 13.22 5.56 4.17
C LEU A 189 12.39 4.57 3.36
N ILE A 190 12.77 4.31 2.11
CA ILE A 190 12.24 3.19 1.33
C ILE A 190 13.10 1.94 1.53
N LYS A 191 12.43 0.78 1.70
CA LYS A 191 13.05 -0.55 1.69
C LYS A 191 12.33 -1.46 0.71
N LEU A 192 13.10 -2.13 -0.14
CA LEU A 192 12.59 -3.24 -0.96
C LEU A 192 12.53 -4.50 -0.11
N VAL A 193 11.46 -5.28 -0.22
CA VAL A 193 11.21 -6.53 0.53
C VAL A 193 10.63 -7.64 -0.32
#